data_AF-A0A0M4TLA9-F1
#
_entry.id   AF-A0A0M4TLA9-F1
#
_cell.length_a   1.000
_cell.length_b   1.000
_cell.length_c   1.000
_cell.angle_alpha   90.00
_cell.angle_beta   90.00
_cell.angle_gamma   90.00
#
_symmetry.space_group_name_H-M   'P 1'
#
loop_
_entity.id
_entity.type
_entity.pdbx_description
1 polymer ?
#
loop_
_entity_poly.entity_id
_entity_poly.type
_entity_poly.pdbx_seq_one_letter_code
_entity_poly.pdbx_strand_id
1 'polypeptide(L)'
;MDLSTFKLQDENEILKEIKEKELSEEEISSLINLGKKDILIALARSQKLSSTQIKEMLPNATYMAVCLLVEKQDISEVKAEILEKIEPHSELYKELIAKYKGVKW
;
A
#
# COMPACT_ATOMS: atom_id res chain seq x y z
N MET A 1 -18.57 11.65 -0.60
CA MET A 1 -17.81 12.84 -1.05
C MET A 1 -17.48 12.65 -2.52
N ASP A 2 -17.34 13.73 -3.30
CA ASP A 2 -17.16 13.69 -4.75
C ASP A 2 -15.69 13.39 -5.09
N LEU A 3 -15.42 12.38 -5.92
CA LEU A 3 -14.08 11.89 -6.32
C LEU A 3 -13.15 12.99 -6.89
N SER A 4 -13.75 14.11 -7.30
CA SER A 4 -13.08 15.28 -7.84
C SER A 4 -12.29 16.08 -6.79
N THR A 5 -12.57 15.91 -5.49
CA THR A 5 -11.91 16.67 -4.41
C THR A 5 -10.43 16.34 -4.30
N PHE A 6 -10.05 15.07 -4.29
CA PHE A 6 -8.65 14.66 -4.16
C PHE A 6 -7.79 15.00 -5.39
N LYS A 7 -8.39 15.14 -6.57
CA LYS A 7 -7.66 15.57 -7.78
C LYS A 7 -7.29 17.05 -7.74
N LEU A 8 -8.00 17.87 -6.97
CA LEU A 8 -7.79 19.32 -6.86
C LEU A 8 -7.08 19.72 -5.54
N GLN A 9 -6.98 18.83 -4.57
CA GLN A 9 -6.32 19.07 -3.28
C GLN A 9 -4.78 19.01 -3.39
N ASP A 10 -4.12 19.81 -2.55
CA ASP A 10 -2.66 19.76 -2.41
C ASP A 10 -2.24 18.41 -1.83
N GLU A 11 -1.11 17.86 -2.31
CA GLU A 11 -0.63 16.55 -1.87
C GLU A 11 -0.42 16.47 -0.35
N ASN A 12 -0.03 17.57 0.30
CA ASN A 12 0.13 17.60 1.75
C ASN A 12 -1.21 17.52 2.50
N GLU A 13 -2.28 18.10 1.95
CA GLU A 13 -3.62 17.98 2.53
C GLU A 13 -4.10 16.54 2.46
N ILE A 14 -3.91 15.89 1.31
CA ILE A 14 -4.26 14.47 1.13
C ILE A 14 -3.50 13.60 2.14
N LEU A 15 -2.20 13.82 2.29
CA LEU A 15 -1.37 13.09 3.26
C LEU A 15 -1.81 13.31 4.70
N LYS A 16 -2.35 14.50 5.03
CA LYS A 16 -2.91 14.80 6.35
C LYS A 16 -4.23 14.05 6.55
N GLU A 17 -5.12 14.05 5.56
CA GLU A 17 -6.39 13.33 5.63
C GLU A 17 -6.20 11.81 5.80
N ILE A 18 -5.25 11.21 5.06
CA ILE A 18 -4.89 9.79 5.21
C ILE A 18 -4.42 9.43 6.63
N LYS A 19 -3.88 10.39 7.39
CA LYS A 19 -3.39 10.13 8.76
C LYS A 19 -4.42 10.43 9.84
N GLU A 20 -5.26 11.43 9.61
CA GLU A 20 -6.18 11.95 10.62
C GLU A 20 -7.59 11.34 10.53
N LYS A 21 -7.97 10.80 9.38
CA LYS A 21 -9.30 10.26 9.12
C LYS A 21 -9.24 8.79 8.71
N GLU A 22 -10.30 8.06 8.99
CA GLU A 22 -10.55 6.77 8.36
C GLU A 22 -11.22 7.04 7.01
N LEU A 23 -10.53 6.69 5.92
CA LEU A 23 -11.03 6.92 4.57
C LEU A 23 -11.93 5.76 4.16
N SER A 24 -12.94 6.07 3.35
CA SER A 24 -13.80 5.04 2.76
C SER A 24 -13.06 4.23 1.68
N GLU A 25 -13.57 3.05 1.37
CA GLU A 25 -12.96 2.18 0.35
C GLU A 25 -12.84 2.86 -1.02
N GLU A 26 -13.86 3.64 -1.39
CA GLU A 26 -13.90 4.38 -2.66
C GLU A 26 -12.81 5.47 -2.73
N GLU A 27 -12.57 6.16 -1.61
CA GLU A 27 -11.53 7.18 -1.50
C GLU A 27 -10.14 6.55 -1.57
N ILE A 28 -9.93 5.44 -0.85
CA ILE A 28 -8.67 4.69 -0.88
C ILE A 28 -8.36 4.21 -2.30
N SER A 29 -9.31 3.57 -2.98
CA SER A 29 -9.11 3.12 -4.37
C SER A 29 -8.81 4.27 -5.32
N SER A 30 -9.42 5.44 -5.09
CA SER A 30 -9.15 6.64 -5.89
C SER A 30 -7.74 7.16 -5.68
N LEU A 31 -7.27 7.17 -4.43
CA LEU A 31 -5.91 7.58 -4.06
C LEU A 31 -4.86 6.59 -4.59
N ILE A 32 -5.17 5.29 -4.59
CA ILE A 32 -4.31 4.26 -5.21
C ILE A 32 -4.17 4.52 -6.71
N ASN A 33 -5.27 4.85 -7.39
CA ASN A 33 -5.28 5.16 -8.82
C ASN A 33 -4.49 6.42 -9.18
N LEU A 34 -4.25 7.34 -8.24
CA LEU A 34 -3.33 8.46 -8.47
C LEU A 34 -1.87 7.99 -8.63
N GLY A 35 -1.51 6.82 -8.08
CA GLY A 35 -0.19 6.19 -8.24
C GLY A 35 0.97 6.98 -7.61
N LYS A 36 0.68 7.98 -6.78
CA LYS A 36 1.71 8.84 -6.16
C LYS A 36 2.41 8.13 -5.01
N LYS A 37 3.75 8.12 -5.03
CA LYS A 37 4.59 7.35 -4.10
C LYS A 37 4.30 7.64 -2.64
N ASP A 38 4.24 8.92 -2.25
CA ASP A 38 4.02 9.32 -0.85
C ASP A 38 2.61 8.99 -0.36
N ILE A 39 1.61 9.13 -1.23
CA ILE A 39 0.22 8.73 -0.96
C ILE A 39 0.16 7.22 -0.70
N LEU A 40 0.75 6.42 -1.59
CA LEU A 40 0.80 4.97 -1.45
C LEU A 40 1.46 4.54 -0.12
N ILE A 41 2.58 5.15 0.25
CA ILE A 41 3.25 4.91 1.53
C ILE A 41 2.34 5.26 2.71
N ALA A 42 1.66 6.41 2.65
CA ALA A 42 0.78 6.87 3.72
C ALA A 42 -0.44 5.95 3.90
N LEU A 43 -1.03 5.48 2.80
CA LEU A 43 -2.15 4.53 2.79
C LEU A 43 -1.75 3.21 3.46
N ALA A 44 -0.68 2.56 2.99
CA ALA A 44 -0.20 1.31 3.58
C ALA A 44 0.18 1.43 5.06
N ARG A 45 0.59 2.63 5.50
CA ARG A 45 0.98 2.90 6.89
C ARG A 45 -0.20 3.11 7.83
N SER A 46 -1.24 3.79 7.37
CA SER A 46 -2.21 4.49 8.23
C SER A 46 -3.66 4.07 8.00
N GLN A 47 -3.95 3.46 6.85
CA GLN A 47 -5.29 3.00 6.50
C GLN A 47 -5.35 1.47 6.55
N LYS A 48 -6.56 0.94 6.73
CA LYS A 48 -6.84 -0.48 6.59
C LYS A 48 -7.19 -0.76 5.14
N LEU A 49 -6.33 -1.49 4.44
CA LEU A 49 -6.52 -1.80 3.01
C LEU A 49 -7.17 -3.17 2.85
N SER A 50 -8.10 -3.29 1.91
CA SER A 50 -8.64 -4.58 1.48
C SER A 50 -7.65 -5.33 0.59
N SER A 51 -7.81 -6.65 0.48
CA SER A 51 -6.98 -7.47 -0.40
C SER A 51 -7.04 -6.97 -1.86
N THR A 52 -8.21 -6.54 -2.34
CA THR A 52 -8.37 -5.91 -3.65
C THR A 52 -7.52 -4.63 -3.80
N GLN A 53 -7.60 -3.72 -2.84
CA GLN A 53 -6.85 -2.46 -2.87
C GLN A 53 -5.34 -2.71 -2.83
N ILE A 54 -4.89 -3.69 -2.04
CA ILE A 54 -3.47 -4.06 -2.00
C ILE A 54 -3.02 -4.56 -3.38
N LYS A 55 -3.82 -5.40 -4.06
CA LYS A 55 -3.51 -5.87 -5.42
C LYS A 55 -3.43 -4.72 -6.43
N GLU A 56 -4.36 -3.76 -6.38
CA GLU A 56 -4.34 -2.57 -7.24
C GLU A 56 -3.13 -1.66 -6.98
N MET A 57 -2.72 -1.57 -5.71
CA MET A 57 -1.60 -0.77 -5.27
C MET A 57 -0.24 -1.37 -5.65
N LEU A 58 -0.10 -2.71 -5.61
CA LEU A 58 1.17 -3.41 -5.76
C LEU A 58 1.97 -3.02 -7.01
N PRO A 59 1.39 -2.91 -8.23
CA PRO A 59 2.14 -2.52 -9.43
C PRO A 59 2.92 -1.22 -9.26
N ASN A 60 2.31 -0.22 -8.62
CA ASN A 60 2.88 1.12 -8.42
C ASN A 60 3.56 1.30 -7.05
N ALA A 61 3.45 0.31 -6.16
CA ALA A 61 4.01 0.38 -4.82
C ALA A 61 5.55 0.43 -4.87
N THR A 62 6.10 1.39 -4.13
CA THR A 62 7.54 1.50 -3.87
C THR A 62 7.98 0.46 -2.84
N TYR A 63 9.30 0.24 -2.72
CA TYR A 63 9.87 -0.64 -1.70
C TYR A 63 9.28 -0.37 -0.30
N MET A 64 9.28 0.89 0.14
CA MET A 64 8.77 1.28 1.45
C MET A 64 7.29 0.94 1.62
N ALA A 65 6.47 1.18 0.58
CA ALA A 65 5.05 0.85 0.62
C ALA A 65 4.83 -0.66 0.72
N VAL A 66 5.58 -1.47 -0.04
CA VAL A 66 5.54 -2.93 0.05
C VAL A 66 5.93 -3.41 1.45
N CYS A 67 7.02 -2.90 2.02
CA CYS A 67 7.41 -3.25 3.40
C CYS A 67 6.30 -2.96 4.41
N LEU A 68 5.66 -1.79 4.30
CA LEU A 68 4.56 -1.40 5.19
C LEU A 68 3.33 -2.27 5.01
N LEU A 69 2.98 -2.64 3.77
CA LEU A 69 1.88 -3.58 3.50
C LEU A 69 2.11 -4.90 4.25
N VAL A 70 3.31 -5.44 4.15
CA VAL A 70 3.67 -6.71 4.80
C VAL A 70 3.70 -6.62 6.32
N GLU A 71 4.20 -5.51 6.86
CA GLU A 71 4.37 -5.36 8.30
C GLU A 71 3.09 -4.96 9.02
N LYS A 72 2.12 -4.34 8.33
CA LYS A 72 0.97 -3.69 8.98
C LYS A 72 -0.39 -4.15 8.47
N GLN A 73 -0.47 -4.75 7.29
CA GLN A 73 -1.73 -5.16 6.68
C GLN A 73 -1.91 -6.67 6.77
N ASP A 74 -3.16 -7.11 6.65
CA ASP A 74 -3.44 -8.52 6.40
C ASP A 74 -3.18 -8.84 4.93
N ILE A 75 -2.13 -9.64 4.71
CA ILE A 75 -1.67 -10.01 3.36
C ILE A 75 -2.04 -11.44 2.98
N SER A 76 -2.85 -12.13 3.79
CA SER A 76 -3.11 -13.57 3.65
C SER A 76 -3.66 -13.93 2.26
N GLU A 77 -4.53 -13.09 1.71
CA GLU A 77 -5.18 -13.28 0.39
C GLU A 77 -4.38 -12.74 -0.81
N VAL A 78 -3.31 -11.98 -0.55
CA VAL A 78 -2.51 -11.29 -1.58
C VAL A 78 -1.04 -11.73 -1.57
N LYS A 79 -0.75 -12.78 -0.80
CA LYS A 79 0.61 -13.25 -0.53
C LYS A 79 1.34 -13.64 -1.81
N ALA A 80 0.66 -14.34 -2.72
CA ALA A 80 1.26 -14.78 -3.98
C ALA A 80 1.70 -13.57 -4.82
N GLU A 81 0.84 -12.56 -4.91
CA GLU A 81 1.08 -11.34 -5.68
C GLU A 81 2.23 -10.50 -5.10
N ILE A 82 2.33 -10.45 -3.76
CA ILE A 82 3.49 -9.82 -3.09
C ILE A 82 4.76 -10.59 -3.42
N LEU A 83 4.74 -11.92 -3.36
CA LEU A 83 5.89 -12.77 -3.69
C LEU A 83 6.33 -12.57 -5.15
N GLU A 84 5.40 -12.59 -6.10
CA GLU A 84 5.68 -12.34 -7.52
C GLU A 84 6.33 -10.98 -7.77
N LYS A 85 6.00 -9.96 -6.98
CA LYS A 85 6.64 -8.64 -7.06
C LYS A 85 8.05 -8.62 -6.45
N ILE A 86 8.27 -9.29 -5.32
CA ILE A 86 9.56 -9.21 -4.58
C ILE A 86 10.62 -10.18 -5.08
N GLU A 87 10.22 -11.36 -5.59
CA GLU A 87 11.15 -12.41 -6.04
C GLU A 87 12.14 -11.94 -7.13
N PRO A 88 11.72 -11.21 -8.18
CA PRO A 88 12.63 -10.66 -9.17
C PRO A 88 13.62 -9.63 -8.61
N HIS A 89 13.34 -9.10 -7.42
CA HIS A 89 14.11 -8.06 -6.75
C HIS A 89 14.65 -8.56 -5.40
N SER A 90 15.08 -9.83 -5.35
CA SER A 90 15.46 -10.53 -4.12
C SER A 90 16.54 -9.84 -3.29
N GLU A 91 17.48 -9.12 -3.92
CA GLU A 91 18.49 -8.32 -3.20
C GLU A 91 17.86 -7.14 -2.45
N LEU A 92 16.94 -6.43 -3.11
CA LEU A 92 16.24 -5.28 -2.54
C LEU A 92 15.34 -5.72 -1.37
N TYR A 93 14.64 -6.85 -1.53
CA TYR A 93 13.72 -7.37 -0.52
C TYR A 93 14.32 -8.47 0.37
N LYS A 94 15.65 -8.62 0.40
CA LYS A 94 16.36 -9.68 1.14
C LYS A 94 15.85 -9.83 2.58
N GLU A 95 15.72 -8.73 3.31
CA GLU A 95 15.30 -8.76 4.72
C GLU A 95 13.83 -9.15 4.86
N LEU A 96 12.99 -8.63 3.97
CA LEU A 96 11.58 -8.97 3.91
C LEU A 96 11.40 -10.47 3.61
N ILE A 97 12.08 -10.98 2.58
CA ILE A 97 12.08 -12.40 2.18
C ILE A 97 12.63 -13.28 3.30
N ALA A 98 13.68 -12.85 4.00
CA ALA A 98 14.23 -13.58 5.15
C ALA A 98 13.21 -13.65 6.31
N LYS A 99 12.52 -12.53 6.62
CA LYS A 99 11.39 -12.53 7.57
C LYS A 99 10.31 -13.52 7.13
N TYR A 100 9.95 -13.55 5.84
CA TYR A 100 8.96 -14.49 5.30
C TYR A 100 9.38 -15.97 5.40
N LYS A 101 10.65 -16.29 5.11
CA LYS A 101 11.16 -17.67 5.14
C LYS A 101 11.45 -18.16 6.57
N GLY A 102 11.72 -17.26 7.51
CA GLY A 102 12.08 -17.58 8.90
C GLY A 102 10.90 -17.69 9.87
N VAL A 103 9.77 -17.07 9.54
CA VAL A 103 8.52 -17.27 10.29
C VAL A 103 7.92 -18.59 9.81
N LYS A 104 7.81 -19.59 10.69
CA LYS A 104 6.90 -20.71 10.46
C LYS A 104 5.50 -20.12 10.43
N TRP A 105 4.92 -20.08 9.24
CA TRP A 105 3.48 -19.88 9.04
C TRP A 105 2.74 -21.13 9.52
#